data_AF-A0A7C4Z2Q1-F1
#
_entry.id   AF-A0A7C4Z2Q1-F1
#
_cell.length_a   1.000
_cell.length_b   1.000
_cell.length_c   1.000
_cell.angle_alpha   90.00
_cell.angle_beta   90.00
_cell.angle_gamma   90.00
#
_symmetry.space_group_name_H-M   'P 1'
#
loop_
_entity.id
_entity.type
_entity.pdbx_description
1 polymer ?
#
loop_
_entity_poly.entity_id
_entity_poly.type
_entity_poly.pdbx_seq_one_letter_code
_entity_poly.pdbx_strand_id
1 'polypeptide(L)'
;MGSQWCCSKLSEYPPRPVGPWAWRMSIGFWLALGVTIALGAVDSPRRMIVKLETFDRDPNWIGVHNQLRPRDPPSVTQNFGFSLTQFAGASRGELGGIISRSTTPAWYAERIAPRTLRQRLEASGTLSLVAMSRSGGLFFGWFNSQQQGWRPVNFLGFRLDAQGDRAVVHVDYTTGTYKAGGVNTRWRIPADGSRHYWRIVYDPWAAGGDGAITFELDDKKPITLNLAPGHQWEGAAFNRFGLFNVQTPGGPMVAYFDDILRDGEPERFDVDPQWDSNNNRIEYADLEQRGAHHFGWSRTNFAGAAPGEAGGTFWRVEPDAPQLGYYADRTGPLGLDDPLEASGALTLLRGSSDSGVYLGWFAAQPHGEPPFEFVGVLIEGPSRVGHYFRPVYGTAGEGRGRAETGPIIRPDGSRRRWTIRYDPQGNNRMGRLHATLDGVPVSLDLEKGHKKEGARLERFGFLVMRKGGHHLTAFIDDVRYTAGRAR
;
A
#
# COMPACT_ATOMS: atom_id res chain seq x y z
N MET A 1 -14.91 -24.00 38.10
CA MET A 1 -16.21 -23.79 37.44
C MET A 1 -16.02 -24.08 35.96
N GLY A 2 -16.37 -25.29 35.57
CA GLY A 2 -16.32 -25.73 34.18
C GLY A 2 -17.74 -25.83 33.61
N SER A 3 -17.84 -25.76 32.29
CA SER A 3 -18.74 -26.61 31.54
C SER A 3 -18.22 -26.76 30.12
N GLN A 4 -18.30 -27.99 29.67
CA GLN A 4 -17.80 -28.59 28.45
C GLN A 4 -19.02 -29.36 27.87
N TRP A 5 -19.01 -29.64 26.57
CA TRP A 5 -19.96 -30.48 25.80
C TRP A 5 -21.27 -29.77 25.38
N CYS A 6 -21.85 -29.97 24.18
CA CYS A 6 -21.82 -31.14 23.30
C CYS A 6 -22.18 -30.80 21.83
N CYS A 7 -21.69 -31.62 20.90
CA CYS A 7 -22.08 -31.73 19.49
C CYS A 7 -23.47 -32.35 19.28
N SER A 8 -24.15 -32.00 18.18
CA SER A 8 -24.86 -32.99 17.36
C SER A 8 -25.07 -32.53 15.91
N LYS A 9 -24.93 -33.50 15.00
CA LYS A 9 -25.00 -33.46 13.54
C LYS A 9 -26.45 -33.40 13.04
N LEU A 10 -26.68 -32.84 11.85
CA LEU A 10 -27.79 -33.23 10.98
C LEU A 10 -27.32 -33.23 9.51
N SER A 11 -27.57 -34.35 8.82
CA SER A 11 -27.31 -34.59 7.41
C SER A 11 -28.60 -35.02 6.70
N GLU A 12 -28.64 -34.72 5.40
CA GLU A 12 -29.30 -35.46 4.30
C GLU A 12 -30.79 -35.21 3.95
N TYR A 13 -30.95 -34.73 2.69
CA TYR A 13 -32.07 -34.88 1.72
C TYR A 13 -32.19 -36.35 1.21
N PRO A 14 -33.07 -36.79 0.25
CA PRO A 14 -34.18 -36.19 -0.57
C PRO A 14 -35.42 -37.18 -0.70
N PRO A 15 -36.21 -37.38 -1.81
CA PRO A 15 -36.76 -36.58 -2.94
C PRO A 15 -38.33 -36.68 -3.16
N ARG A 16 -38.81 -36.06 -4.27
CA ARG A 16 -40.17 -35.86 -4.90
C ARG A 16 -40.89 -37.16 -5.41
N PRO A 17 -41.96 -37.19 -6.29
CA PRO A 17 -43.09 -36.28 -6.74
C PRO A 17 -44.50 -37.00 -6.64
N VAL A 18 -45.70 -36.54 -7.08
CA VAL A 18 -46.34 -36.45 -8.45
C VAL A 18 -47.80 -35.88 -8.33
N GLY A 19 -48.33 -35.20 -9.38
CA GLY A 19 -49.69 -34.57 -9.47
C GLY A 19 -50.84 -35.51 -9.90
N PRO A 20 -51.82 -35.15 -10.78
CA PRO A 20 -52.41 -33.84 -11.19
C PRO A 20 -53.97 -33.78 -11.04
N TRP A 21 -54.68 -33.08 -11.95
CA TRP A 21 -56.13 -33.09 -12.33
C TRP A 21 -56.89 -31.74 -12.20
N ALA A 22 -57.72 -31.45 -13.21
CA ALA A 22 -58.12 -30.12 -13.68
C ALA A 22 -59.64 -29.97 -13.94
N TRP A 23 -60.04 -28.70 -14.20
CA TRP A 23 -61.26 -28.17 -14.88
C TRP A 23 -62.54 -27.86 -14.05
N ARG A 24 -63.01 -26.59 -14.03
CA ARG A 24 -63.99 -25.97 -14.96
C ARG A 24 -64.48 -24.55 -14.54
N MET A 25 -64.60 -23.66 -15.56
CA MET A 25 -65.58 -22.56 -15.86
C MET A 25 -66.22 -21.72 -14.74
N SER A 26 -66.04 -20.38 -14.67
CA SER A 26 -66.63 -19.25 -15.44
C SER A 26 -67.95 -18.68 -14.88
N ILE A 27 -67.93 -17.42 -14.41
CA ILE A 27 -68.94 -16.33 -14.34
C ILE A 27 -68.13 -15.14 -13.73
N GLY A 28 -67.98 -13.92 -14.25
CA GLY A 28 -68.87 -13.05 -15.03
C GLY A 28 -69.29 -11.87 -14.13
N PHE A 29 -68.49 -10.80 -14.01
CA PHE A 29 -68.97 -9.50 -13.50
C PHE A 29 -68.10 -8.34 -14.00
N TRP A 30 -68.75 -7.37 -14.65
CA TRP A 30 -68.20 -6.11 -15.14
C TRP A 30 -67.99 -5.12 -13.99
N LEU A 31 -66.79 -4.52 -13.90
CA LEU A 31 -66.56 -3.29 -13.13
C LEU A 31 -65.59 -2.43 -13.92
N ALA A 32 -66.11 -1.36 -14.53
CA ALA A 32 -65.33 -0.33 -15.18
C ALA A 32 -64.62 0.49 -14.10
N LEU A 33 -63.35 0.16 -13.83
CA LEU A 33 -62.46 0.99 -13.02
C LEU A 33 -61.68 1.90 -13.98
N GLY A 34 -61.94 3.20 -13.92
CA GLY A 34 -61.15 4.20 -14.61
C GLY A 34 -59.71 4.16 -14.12
N VAL A 35 -58.81 3.63 -14.94
CA VAL A 35 -57.37 3.70 -14.70
C VAL A 35 -56.93 5.11 -15.12
N THR A 36 -56.78 5.99 -14.13
CA THR A 36 -55.99 7.21 -14.32
C THR A 36 -54.54 6.77 -14.47
N ILE A 37 -54.06 6.69 -15.72
CA ILE A 37 -52.63 6.56 -15.99
C ILE A 37 -52.01 7.90 -15.59
N ALA A 38 -51.54 8.00 -14.35
CA ALA A 38 -50.59 9.03 -13.97
C ALA A 38 -49.33 8.76 -14.79
N LEU A 39 -49.18 9.46 -15.91
CA LEU A 39 -47.92 9.62 -16.60
C LEU A 39 -46.96 10.26 -15.61
N GLY A 40 -46.23 9.43 -14.87
CA GLY A 40 -45.13 9.87 -14.04
C GLY A 40 -44.18 10.63 -14.95
N ALA A 41 -43.93 11.90 -14.62
CA ALA A 41 -42.93 12.70 -15.28
C ALA A 41 -41.63 11.87 -15.30
N VAL A 42 -41.22 11.46 -16.50
CA VAL A 42 -39.88 10.91 -16.71
C VAL A 42 -38.96 12.09 -16.45
N ASP A 43 -38.35 12.10 -15.27
CA ASP A 43 -37.40 13.12 -14.86
C ASP A 43 -36.31 13.16 -15.94
N SER A 44 -36.28 14.26 -16.70
CA SER A 44 -35.33 14.39 -17.80
C SER A 44 -33.93 14.32 -17.21
N PRO A 45 -33.01 13.52 -17.79
CA PRO A 45 -31.69 13.33 -17.21
C PRO A 45 -31.03 14.68 -17.00
N ARG A 46 -30.69 15.00 -15.74
CA ARG A 46 -30.00 16.25 -15.38
C ARG A 46 -28.76 16.38 -16.24
N ARG A 47 -28.71 17.41 -17.08
CA ARG A 47 -27.57 17.65 -17.96
C ARG A 47 -26.39 18.10 -17.10
N MET A 48 -25.33 17.31 -17.08
CA MET A 48 -24.11 17.60 -16.32
C MET A 48 -23.06 18.29 -17.20
N ILE A 49 -22.33 19.24 -16.62
CA ILE A 49 -21.11 19.80 -17.20
C ILE A 49 -19.98 18.82 -16.91
N VAL A 50 -19.27 18.41 -17.94
CA VAL A 50 -18.10 17.54 -17.85
C VAL A 50 -16.87 18.32 -18.31
N LYS A 51 -15.81 18.30 -17.51
CA LYS A 51 -14.49 18.83 -17.89
C LYS A 51 -13.57 17.68 -18.30
N LEU A 52 -12.59 18.00 -19.14
CA LEU A 52 -11.43 17.17 -19.44
C LEU A 52 -10.19 17.99 -19.07
N GLU A 53 -9.32 17.42 -18.26
CA GLU A 53 -8.04 17.99 -17.89
C GLU A 53 -6.91 17.07 -18.36
N THR A 54 -6.17 17.52 -19.36
CA THR A 54 -5.02 16.79 -19.95
C THR A 54 -3.69 17.18 -19.31
N PHE A 55 -3.69 18.17 -18.41
CA PHE A 55 -2.51 18.63 -17.67
C PHE A 55 -1.28 19.02 -18.52
N ASP A 56 -1.41 19.22 -19.84
CA ASP A 56 -0.34 19.73 -20.73
C ASP A 56 0.22 21.10 -20.28
N ARG A 57 -0.53 21.78 -19.40
CA ARG A 57 -0.16 22.98 -18.66
C ARG A 57 -0.72 22.90 -17.24
N ASP A 58 -0.21 23.76 -16.36
CA ASP A 58 -0.80 23.93 -15.02
C ASP A 58 -2.29 24.34 -15.17
N PRO A 59 -3.23 23.53 -14.65
CA PRO A 59 -4.65 23.82 -14.75
C PRO A 59 -5.11 24.89 -13.75
N ASN A 60 -4.21 25.41 -12.91
CA ASN A 60 -4.50 26.32 -11.81
C ASN A 60 -5.50 25.74 -10.81
N TRP A 61 -5.41 24.43 -10.57
CA TRP A 61 -6.17 23.78 -9.49
C TRP A 61 -5.73 24.33 -8.14
N ILE A 62 -6.65 24.29 -7.17
CA ILE A 62 -6.38 24.79 -5.83
C ILE A 62 -5.48 23.80 -5.10
N GLY A 63 -4.28 24.24 -4.74
CA GLY A 63 -3.43 23.56 -3.77
C GLY A 63 -3.63 24.11 -2.36
N VAL A 64 -3.98 23.24 -1.41
CA VAL A 64 -3.97 23.55 0.03
C VAL A 64 -3.03 22.59 0.72
N HIS A 65 -2.08 23.14 1.47
CA HIS A 65 -1.01 22.41 2.14
C HIS A 65 -0.29 21.38 1.24
N ASN A 66 -0.40 21.39 -0.08
CA ASN A 66 0.11 20.31 -0.94
C ASN A 66 1.65 20.31 -1.12
N GLN A 67 2.35 21.27 -0.51
CA GLN A 67 3.77 21.56 -0.65
C GLN A 67 4.46 21.64 0.72
N LEU A 68 4.20 20.67 1.62
CA LEU A 68 4.82 20.65 2.94
C LEU A 68 6.24 20.09 2.83
N ARG A 69 7.21 20.86 3.29
CA ARG A 69 8.60 20.44 3.41
C ARG A 69 9.11 20.73 4.82
N PRO A 70 10.03 19.91 5.37
CA PRO A 70 10.72 20.25 6.60
C PRO A 70 11.46 21.59 6.41
N ARG A 71 11.40 22.47 7.42
CA ARG A 71 12.20 23.70 7.43
C ARG A 71 13.69 23.38 7.53
N ASP A 72 14.01 22.46 8.44
CA ASP A 72 15.36 21.98 8.70
C ASP A 72 15.40 20.46 8.41
N PRO A 73 15.58 20.06 7.14
CA PRO A 73 15.64 18.64 6.79
C PRO A 73 16.87 17.97 7.41
N PRO A 74 16.75 16.75 7.95
CA PRO A 74 17.91 16.02 8.46
C PRO A 74 18.89 15.68 7.32
N SER A 75 20.18 15.76 7.60
CA SER A 75 21.20 15.20 6.70
C SER A 75 21.19 13.67 6.82
N VAL A 76 21.11 12.99 5.68
CA VAL A 76 21.22 11.55 5.57
C VAL A 76 22.55 11.21 4.94
N THR A 77 23.33 10.38 5.62
CA THR A 77 24.55 9.78 5.08
C THR A 77 24.30 8.29 4.84
N GLN A 78 24.56 7.85 3.61
CA GLN A 78 24.84 6.46 3.30
C GLN A 78 26.32 6.34 3.01
N ASN A 79 27.02 5.53 3.79
CA ASN A 79 28.42 5.26 3.58
C ASN A 79 28.71 3.81 3.98
N PHE A 80 28.25 2.88 3.16
CA PHE A 80 28.38 1.45 3.41
C PHE A 80 28.74 0.66 2.15
N GLY A 81 29.24 -0.56 2.33
CA GLY A 81 29.67 -1.48 1.27
C GLY A 81 30.93 -2.21 1.71
N PHE A 82 31.79 -2.58 0.77
CA PHE A 82 33.12 -3.10 1.11
C PHE A 82 33.95 -2.06 1.89
N SER A 83 34.71 -2.51 2.89
CA SER A 83 35.62 -1.68 3.68
C SER A 83 36.78 -2.50 4.25
N LEU A 84 37.97 -1.89 4.38
CA LEU A 84 39.18 -2.53 4.92
C LEU A 84 39.27 -2.45 6.46
N THR A 85 38.13 -2.44 7.13
CA THR A 85 38.00 -2.50 8.60
C THR A 85 37.97 -3.96 9.08
N GLN A 86 37.74 -4.19 10.38
CA GLN A 86 37.82 -5.52 11.02
C GLN A 86 36.87 -5.61 12.23
N PHE A 87 35.64 -5.14 12.09
CA PHE A 87 34.65 -5.16 13.16
C PHE A 87 33.99 -6.55 13.30
N ALA A 88 33.57 -7.16 12.20
CA ALA A 88 32.87 -8.44 12.16
C ALA A 88 33.83 -9.65 12.04
N GLY A 89 34.85 -9.60 11.18
CA GLY A 89 35.71 -10.77 10.93
C GLY A 89 37.07 -10.76 11.61
N ALA A 90 37.79 -11.88 11.48
CA ALA A 90 39.13 -12.05 12.04
C ALA A 90 40.24 -11.37 11.23
N SER A 91 39.98 -10.95 9.98
CA SER A 91 40.94 -10.29 9.08
C SER A 91 40.37 -8.97 8.56
N ARG A 92 41.23 -8.13 7.96
CA ARG A 92 40.77 -6.88 7.34
C ARG A 92 39.94 -7.18 6.09
N GLY A 93 38.86 -6.43 5.92
CA GLY A 93 37.96 -6.58 4.79
C GLY A 93 36.61 -7.11 5.24
N GLU A 94 35.55 -6.32 5.08
CA GLU A 94 34.20 -6.68 5.51
C GLU A 94 33.15 -5.83 4.80
N LEU A 95 31.91 -6.30 4.84
CA LEU A 95 30.74 -5.63 4.32
C LEU A 95 30.10 -4.78 5.43
N GLY A 96 30.01 -3.46 5.28
CA GLY A 96 29.33 -2.64 6.28
C GLY A 96 29.58 -1.16 6.16
N GLY A 97 29.30 -0.45 7.25
CA GLY A 97 29.46 1.00 7.37
C GLY A 97 28.21 1.70 7.86
N ILE A 98 28.08 2.98 7.55
CA ILE A 98 26.96 3.82 7.97
C ILE A 98 25.79 3.62 7.02
N ILE A 99 24.69 3.07 7.52
CA ILE A 99 23.42 2.95 6.81
C ILE A 99 22.32 3.71 7.54
N SER A 100 21.65 4.61 6.83
CA SER A 100 20.60 5.45 7.40
C SER A 100 19.23 5.06 6.87
N ARG A 101 18.22 5.06 7.75
CA ARG A 101 16.83 4.94 7.29
C ARG A 101 16.45 6.20 6.50
N SER A 102 15.94 6.03 5.29
CA SER A 102 15.43 7.12 4.46
C SER A 102 14.50 6.57 3.38
N THR A 103 13.55 7.36 2.88
CA THR A 103 12.69 6.96 1.75
C THR A 103 13.47 6.78 0.44
N THR A 104 14.66 7.36 0.32
CA THR A 104 15.56 7.13 -0.83
C THR A 104 16.18 5.74 -0.72
N PRO A 105 15.99 4.86 -1.72
CA PRO A 105 16.61 3.54 -1.72
C PRO A 105 18.13 3.59 -1.72
N ALA A 106 18.76 2.79 -0.87
CA ALA A 106 20.21 2.55 -0.84
C ALA A 106 20.50 1.07 -0.56
N TRP A 107 21.41 0.46 -1.31
CA TRP A 107 21.83 -0.94 -1.14
C TRP A 107 23.23 -1.21 -1.67
N TYR A 108 23.84 -2.27 -1.14
CA TYR A 108 25.11 -2.83 -1.59
C TYR A 108 25.00 -4.35 -1.46
N ALA A 109 25.05 -5.05 -2.59
CA ALA A 109 24.64 -6.43 -2.65
C ALA A 109 25.23 -7.15 -3.86
N GLU A 110 25.46 -8.45 -3.69
CA GLU A 110 25.86 -9.33 -4.77
C GLU A 110 24.71 -9.49 -5.79
N ARG A 111 25.05 -9.58 -7.07
CA ARG A 111 24.11 -10.03 -8.11
C ARG A 111 24.05 -11.54 -8.10
N ILE A 112 22.87 -12.08 -7.79
CA ILE A 112 22.63 -13.52 -7.81
C ILE A 112 21.82 -13.92 -9.04
N ALA A 113 21.97 -15.18 -9.47
CA ALA A 113 21.02 -15.79 -10.39
C ALA A 113 19.60 -15.71 -9.79
N PRO A 114 18.53 -15.53 -10.60
CA PRO A 114 17.17 -15.41 -10.09
C PRO A 114 16.79 -16.57 -9.17
N ARG A 115 16.41 -16.25 -7.92
CA ARG A 115 15.92 -17.20 -6.92
C ARG A 115 14.48 -16.93 -6.55
N THR A 116 13.79 -17.94 -6.02
CA THR A 116 12.38 -17.84 -5.60
C THR A 116 12.10 -18.58 -4.28
N LEU A 117 10.90 -18.41 -3.73
CA LEU A 117 10.39 -19.19 -2.59
C LEU A 117 10.20 -20.69 -2.88
N ARG A 118 10.49 -21.18 -4.10
CA ARG A 118 10.45 -22.62 -4.40
C ARG A 118 11.78 -23.32 -4.17
N GLN A 119 12.81 -22.57 -3.79
CA GLN A 119 14.17 -23.08 -3.62
C GLN A 119 14.56 -22.93 -2.15
N ARG A 120 15.37 -23.88 -1.68
CA ARG A 120 16.05 -23.73 -0.40
C ARG A 120 17.04 -22.57 -0.52
N LEU A 121 17.05 -21.71 0.49
CA LEU A 121 18.01 -20.60 0.61
C LEU A 121 18.68 -20.71 1.97
N GLU A 122 19.99 -20.52 2.02
CA GLU A 122 20.75 -20.58 3.26
C GLU A 122 21.84 -19.53 3.30
N ALA A 123 21.99 -18.87 4.45
CA ALA A 123 23.12 -17.99 4.68
C ALA A 123 23.50 -17.97 6.17
N SER A 124 24.78 -17.79 6.44
CA SER A 124 25.29 -17.53 7.79
C SER A 124 26.44 -16.53 7.75
N GLY A 125 26.84 -16.02 8.91
CA GLY A 125 28.04 -15.22 9.03
C GLY A 125 28.19 -14.57 10.40
N THR A 126 29.10 -13.63 10.49
CA THR A 126 29.33 -12.78 11.66
C THR A 126 28.71 -11.40 11.44
N LEU A 127 28.07 -10.86 12.46
CA LEU A 127 27.51 -9.49 12.51
C LEU A 127 28.16 -8.74 13.67
N SER A 128 28.58 -7.50 13.45
CA SER A 128 28.94 -6.56 14.50
C SER A 128 28.13 -5.26 14.35
N LEU A 129 27.49 -4.83 15.44
CA LEU A 129 26.80 -3.55 15.53
C LEU A 129 27.64 -2.57 16.34
N VAL A 130 28.22 -1.56 15.68
CA VAL A 130 29.23 -0.68 16.29
C VAL A 130 28.60 0.58 16.88
N ALA A 131 27.59 1.13 16.22
CA ALA A 131 26.89 2.32 16.68
C ALA A 131 25.49 2.38 16.07
N MET A 132 24.57 3.10 16.70
CA MET A 132 23.28 3.41 16.10
C MET A 132 22.61 4.62 16.76
N SER A 133 21.70 5.23 16.00
CA SER A 133 20.69 6.13 16.55
C SER A 133 19.49 5.34 17.10
N ARG A 134 18.63 6.02 17.88
CA ARG A 134 17.39 5.43 18.43
C ARG A 134 16.35 5.04 17.38
N SER A 135 16.55 5.44 16.13
CA SER A 135 15.70 5.14 14.98
C SER A 135 16.53 4.59 13.82
N GLY A 136 17.65 3.92 14.10
CA GLY A 136 18.44 3.23 13.09
C GLY A 136 17.78 1.94 12.63
N GLY A 137 18.13 1.47 11.44
CA GLY A 137 17.73 0.13 11.01
C GLY A 137 18.21 -0.22 9.61
N LEU A 138 18.33 -1.51 9.36
CA LEU A 138 18.75 -2.08 8.08
C LEU A 138 18.05 -3.41 7.82
N PHE A 139 17.97 -3.80 6.56
CA PHE A 139 17.64 -5.15 6.14
C PHE A 139 18.88 -5.87 5.63
N PHE A 140 18.91 -7.19 5.82
CA PHE A 140 19.93 -8.09 5.29
C PHE A 140 19.28 -9.38 4.78
N GLY A 141 19.64 -9.83 3.58
CA GLY A 141 19.15 -11.10 3.01
C GLY A 141 18.95 -11.06 1.51
N TRP A 142 18.02 -11.88 1.00
CA TRP A 142 17.64 -11.94 -0.40
C TRP A 142 16.54 -10.91 -0.71
N PHE A 143 16.75 -10.12 -1.77
CA PHE A 143 15.79 -9.11 -2.17
C PHE A 143 15.74 -8.90 -3.70
N ASN A 144 14.75 -8.15 -4.16
CA ASN A 144 14.71 -7.63 -5.52
C ASN A 144 15.17 -6.17 -5.57
N SER A 145 16.17 -5.85 -6.39
CA SER A 145 16.74 -4.50 -6.51
C SER A 145 15.79 -3.45 -7.13
N GLN A 146 14.67 -3.84 -7.73
CA GLN A 146 13.72 -2.91 -8.37
C GLN A 146 12.59 -2.47 -7.44
N GLN A 147 12.33 -3.19 -6.34
CA GLN A 147 11.22 -2.92 -5.44
C GLN A 147 11.67 -3.07 -3.99
N GLN A 148 11.71 -1.96 -3.26
CA GLN A 148 11.96 -1.96 -1.82
C GLN A 148 10.96 -1.03 -1.12
N GLY A 149 11.02 -1.04 0.21
CA GLY A 149 10.14 -0.27 1.08
C GLY A 149 10.48 -0.54 2.53
N TRP A 150 9.68 -0.01 3.46
CA TRP A 150 9.81 -0.38 4.87
C TRP A 150 9.31 -1.79 5.17
N ARG A 151 8.40 -2.30 4.34
CA ARG A 151 8.11 -3.72 4.13
C ARG A 151 8.48 -4.06 2.68
N PRO A 152 9.73 -4.46 2.42
CA PRO A 152 10.20 -4.68 1.05
C PRO A 152 9.46 -5.84 0.41
N VAL A 153 9.10 -5.69 -0.87
CA VAL A 153 8.48 -6.76 -1.68
C VAL A 153 9.58 -7.69 -2.16
N ASN A 154 9.26 -8.97 -2.40
CA ASN A 154 10.25 -9.95 -2.82
C ASN A 154 11.44 -9.96 -1.86
N PHE A 155 11.18 -10.10 -0.56
CA PHE A 155 12.20 -10.12 0.48
C PHE A 155 12.14 -11.42 1.27
N LEU A 156 13.31 -11.94 1.64
CA LEU A 156 13.47 -12.97 2.66
C LEU A 156 14.78 -12.69 3.40
N GLY A 157 14.72 -12.51 4.71
CA GLY A 157 15.91 -12.18 5.48
C GLY A 157 15.58 -11.76 6.90
N PHE A 158 16.46 -10.94 7.46
CA PHE A 158 16.25 -10.32 8.75
C PHE A 158 16.46 -8.82 8.71
N ARG A 159 15.91 -8.13 9.71
CA ARG A 159 16.06 -6.71 9.95
C ARG A 159 16.58 -6.46 11.35
N LEU A 160 17.48 -5.49 11.45
CA LEU A 160 17.82 -4.83 12.71
C LEU A 160 17.00 -3.55 12.80
N ASP A 161 16.24 -3.38 13.88
CA ASP A 161 15.46 -2.16 14.13
C ASP A 161 15.78 -1.61 15.52
N ALA A 162 16.22 -0.36 15.61
CA ALA A 162 16.60 0.25 16.87
C ALA A 162 15.40 0.40 17.80
N GLN A 163 15.54 -0.05 19.04
CA GLN A 163 14.56 0.13 20.11
C GLN A 163 15.30 0.54 21.39
N GLY A 164 15.40 1.85 21.60
CA GLY A 164 16.20 2.42 22.69
C GLY A 164 17.69 2.39 22.35
N ASP A 165 18.49 1.71 23.17
CA ASP A 165 19.94 1.55 23.07
C ASP A 165 20.37 0.20 22.47
N ARG A 166 19.43 -0.62 22.01
CA ARG A 166 19.71 -1.91 21.34
C ARG A 166 18.91 -2.08 20.05
N ALA A 167 19.43 -2.86 19.11
CA ALA A 167 18.70 -3.26 17.91
C ALA A 167 17.95 -4.57 18.15
N VAL A 168 16.67 -4.60 17.84
CA VAL A 168 15.87 -5.82 17.86
C VAL A 168 15.98 -6.54 16.52
N VAL A 169 16.17 -7.86 16.58
CA VAL A 169 16.20 -8.71 15.38
C VAL A 169 14.77 -9.11 15.00
N HIS A 170 14.43 -8.87 13.74
CA HIS A 170 13.20 -9.30 13.10
C HIS A 170 13.54 -10.27 11.97
N VAL A 171 12.77 -11.33 11.79
CA VAL A 171 12.86 -12.20 10.61
C VAL A 171 11.60 -11.98 9.81
N ASP A 172 11.75 -11.59 8.55
CA ASP A 172 10.65 -11.13 7.71
C ASP A 172 10.73 -11.79 6.32
N TYR A 173 9.56 -12.02 5.71
CA TYR A 173 9.45 -12.36 4.29
C TYR A 173 8.29 -11.61 3.63
N THR A 174 8.39 -11.40 2.32
CA THR A 174 7.31 -10.84 1.50
C THR A 174 7.35 -11.43 0.09
N THR A 175 6.17 -11.84 -0.41
CA THR A 175 5.98 -12.43 -1.74
C THR A 175 6.00 -11.35 -2.84
N GLY A 176 5.98 -11.76 -4.11
CA GLY A 176 5.84 -10.85 -5.27
C GLY A 176 4.48 -10.15 -5.37
N THR A 177 3.54 -10.52 -4.50
CA THR A 177 2.15 -10.04 -4.43
C THR A 177 1.87 -9.28 -3.14
N TYR A 178 2.91 -8.86 -2.40
CA TYR A 178 2.84 -8.12 -1.13
C TYR A 178 2.29 -8.90 0.08
N LYS A 179 2.03 -10.21 -0.06
CA LYS A 179 1.73 -11.03 1.11
C LYS A 179 2.99 -11.22 1.93
N ALA A 180 2.89 -10.97 3.23
CA ALA A 180 4.04 -10.90 4.11
C ALA A 180 3.80 -11.67 5.42
N GLY A 181 4.88 -12.08 6.04
CA GLY A 181 4.92 -12.62 7.39
C GLY A 181 6.23 -12.22 8.07
N GLY A 182 6.23 -12.17 9.39
CA GLY A 182 7.41 -11.76 10.14
C GLY A 182 7.27 -12.08 11.62
N VAL A 183 8.41 -12.18 12.30
CA VAL A 183 8.49 -12.42 13.73
C VAL A 183 9.46 -11.43 14.38
N ASN A 184 8.99 -10.73 15.41
CA ASN A 184 9.87 -10.04 16.34
C ASN A 184 10.45 -11.08 17.30
N THR A 185 11.75 -11.35 17.17
CA THR A 185 12.45 -12.36 17.99
C THR A 185 12.56 -11.96 19.46
N ARG A 186 12.40 -10.66 19.75
CA ARG A 186 12.72 -9.97 21.01
C ARG A 186 14.21 -10.02 21.38
N TRP A 187 15.06 -10.62 20.54
CA TRP A 187 16.50 -10.64 20.72
C TRP A 187 17.06 -9.26 20.43
N ARG A 188 18.01 -8.86 21.26
CA ARG A 188 18.58 -7.52 21.25
C ARG A 188 20.08 -7.60 21.10
N ILE A 189 20.60 -6.92 20.09
CA ILE A 189 22.03 -6.75 19.83
C ILE A 189 22.43 -5.35 20.33
N PRO A 190 23.39 -5.24 21.26
CA PRO A 190 23.93 -3.95 21.69
C PRO A 190 24.76 -3.32 20.58
N ALA A 191 24.81 -1.99 20.54
CA ALA A 191 25.69 -1.26 19.64
C ALA A 191 27.05 -1.00 20.32
N ASP A 192 27.76 -2.08 20.65
CA ASP A 192 29.05 -2.04 21.38
C ASP A 192 30.21 -2.67 20.60
N GLY A 193 29.97 -3.07 19.34
CA GLY A 193 30.95 -3.69 18.47
C GLY A 193 31.17 -5.19 18.72
N SER A 194 30.45 -5.80 19.67
CA SER A 194 30.51 -7.25 19.86
C SER A 194 30.10 -8.02 18.61
N ARG A 195 30.72 -9.19 18.42
CA ARG A 195 30.51 -10.07 17.28
C ARG A 195 29.46 -11.11 17.62
N HIS A 196 28.52 -11.28 16.70
CA HIS A 196 27.41 -12.20 16.83
C HIS A 196 27.38 -13.15 15.64
N TYR A 197 27.28 -14.44 15.90
CA TYR A 197 27.05 -15.42 14.85
C TYR A 197 25.57 -15.43 14.49
N TRP A 198 25.26 -15.48 13.19
CA TRP A 198 23.89 -15.63 12.72
C TRP A 198 23.80 -16.68 11.62
N ARG A 199 22.63 -17.33 11.53
CA ARG A 199 22.28 -18.22 10.43
C ARG A 199 20.81 -18.12 10.11
N ILE A 200 20.49 -18.12 8.82
CA ILE A 200 19.13 -18.16 8.29
C ILE A 200 19.01 -19.29 7.27
N VAL A 201 17.97 -20.10 7.42
CA VAL A 201 17.65 -21.18 6.50
C VAL A 201 16.19 -21.04 6.10
N TYR A 202 15.92 -21.00 4.81
CA TYR A 202 14.58 -21.18 4.26
C TYR A 202 14.45 -22.56 3.64
N ASP A 203 13.53 -23.36 4.14
CA ASP A 203 13.17 -24.65 3.59
C ASP A 203 11.77 -24.57 2.92
N PRO A 204 11.67 -24.70 1.58
CA PRO A 204 10.39 -24.66 0.87
C PRO A 204 9.47 -25.84 1.16
N TRP A 205 9.97 -26.94 1.74
CA TRP A 205 9.20 -28.15 1.99
C TRP A 205 8.81 -28.34 3.47
N ALA A 206 9.31 -27.47 4.35
CA ALA A 206 8.90 -27.45 5.74
C ALA A 206 7.44 -27.00 5.93
N ALA A 207 6.94 -27.11 7.17
CA ALA A 207 5.57 -26.72 7.54
C ALA A 207 4.47 -27.34 6.64
N GLY A 208 4.64 -28.60 6.23
CA GLY A 208 3.68 -29.28 5.36
C GLY A 208 3.70 -28.81 3.91
N GLY A 209 4.81 -28.20 3.46
CA GLY A 209 4.97 -27.69 2.10
C GLY A 209 4.59 -26.22 1.92
N ASP A 210 4.23 -25.50 2.98
CA ASP A 210 4.06 -24.05 2.93
C ASP A 210 5.41 -23.30 3.01
N GLY A 211 6.44 -23.98 3.53
CA GLY A 211 7.78 -23.47 3.72
C GLY A 211 7.99 -22.80 5.09
N ALA A 212 9.23 -22.83 5.58
CA ALA A 212 9.59 -22.24 6.87
C ALA A 212 10.98 -21.60 6.84
N ILE A 213 11.12 -20.51 7.59
CA ILE A 213 12.39 -19.83 7.84
C ILE A 213 12.84 -20.17 9.27
N THR A 214 14.03 -20.72 9.42
CA THR A 214 14.69 -20.90 10.71
C THR A 214 15.82 -19.87 10.84
N PHE A 215 15.87 -19.17 11.97
CA PHE A 215 16.87 -18.18 12.28
C PHE A 215 17.57 -18.48 13.62
N GLU A 216 18.89 -18.39 13.60
CA GLU A 216 19.79 -18.65 14.72
C GLU A 216 20.61 -17.38 14.99
N LEU A 217 20.86 -17.08 16.27
CA LEU A 217 21.68 -15.97 16.71
C LEU A 217 22.46 -16.41 17.95
N ASP A 218 23.78 -16.45 17.84
CA ASP A 218 24.68 -16.96 18.86
C ASP A 218 24.22 -18.33 19.39
N ASP A 219 24.14 -18.46 20.70
CA ASP A 219 23.70 -19.59 21.51
C ASP A 219 22.20 -19.53 21.87
N LYS A 220 21.41 -18.65 21.22
CA LYS A 220 19.96 -18.57 21.43
C LYS A 220 19.24 -19.74 20.77
N LYS A 221 18.14 -20.18 21.39
CA LYS A 221 17.25 -21.19 20.80
C LYS A 221 16.74 -20.72 19.43
N PRO A 222 16.89 -21.50 18.35
CA PRO A 222 16.45 -21.09 17.02
C PRO A 222 14.95 -20.71 16.98
N ILE A 223 14.63 -19.70 16.17
CA ILE A 223 13.25 -19.28 15.90
C ILE A 223 12.82 -19.82 14.54
N THR A 224 11.60 -20.34 14.46
CA THR A 224 10.97 -20.74 13.20
C THR A 224 9.80 -19.84 12.88
N LEU A 225 9.80 -19.28 11.68
CA LEU A 225 8.70 -18.56 11.05
C LEU A 225 8.15 -19.40 9.91
N ASN A 226 6.97 -19.98 10.10
CA ASN A 226 6.26 -20.65 9.00
C ASN A 226 5.66 -19.60 8.06
N LEU A 227 5.76 -19.85 6.76
CA LEU A 227 4.98 -19.09 5.80
C LEU A 227 3.49 -19.42 5.99
N ALA A 228 2.64 -18.41 5.81
CA ALA A 228 1.20 -18.64 5.81
C ALA A 228 0.76 -19.43 4.56
N PRO A 229 -0.33 -20.21 4.65
CA PRO A 229 -0.76 -21.10 3.58
C PRO A 229 -0.84 -20.42 2.22
N GLY A 230 -0.21 -21.04 1.22
CA GLY A 230 -0.21 -20.55 -0.16
C GLY A 230 0.78 -19.42 -0.48
N HIS A 231 1.43 -18.79 0.51
CA HIS A 231 2.34 -17.66 0.25
C HIS A 231 3.55 -18.08 -0.60
N GLN A 232 4.07 -19.30 -0.41
CA GLN A 232 5.13 -19.84 -1.24
C GLN A 232 4.75 -19.84 -2.74
N TRP A 233 3.50 -20.20 -3.05
CA TRP A 233 3.01 -20.33 -4.42
C TRP A 233 2.80 -18.99 -5.12
N GLU A 234 2.59 -17.92 -4.35
CA GLU A 234 2.59 -16.56 -4.89
C GLU A 234 3.96 -16.11 -5.37
N GLY A 235 5.01 -16.82 -4.92
CA GLY A 235 6.38 -16.63 -5.35
C GLY A 235 7.01 -15.36 -4.80
N ALA A 236 8.29 -15.23 -5.09
CA ALA A 236 9.07 -14.02 -4.96
C ALA A 236 10.20 -14.10 -6.00
N ALA A 237 10.66 -12.97 -6.49
CA ALA A 237 11.78 -12.90 -7.42
C ALA A 237 12.96 -12.19 -6.75
N PHE A 238 13.93 -12.95 -6.27
CA PHE A 238 15.15 -12.41 -5.69
C PHE A 238 16.24 -12.30 -6.76
N ASN A 239 16.91 -11.15 -6.84
CA ASN A 239 18.03 -10.91 -7.75
C ASN A 239 19.25 -10.30 -7.06
N ARG A 240 19.16 -10.05 -5.74
CA ARG A 240 20.26 -9.56 -4.91
C ARG A 240 20.34 -10.33 -3.60
N PHE A 241 21.56 -10.40 -3.05
CA PHE A 241 21.83 -10.82 -1.68
C PHE A 241 22.77 -9.80 -1.02
N GLY A 242 22.38 -9.25 0.12
CA GLY A 242 23.19 -8.25 0.81
C GLY A 242 22.35 -7.33 1.69
N LEU A 243 22.81 -6.09 1.83
CA LEU A 243 22.26 -5.13 2.78
C LEU A 243 21.63 -3.91 2.11
N PHE A 244 20.53 -3.43 2.68
CA PHE A 244 19.81 -2.26 2.20
C PHE A 244 19.09 -1.51 3.32
N ASN A 245 18.81 -0.24 3.09
CA ASN A 245 18.24 0.62 4.12
C ASN A 245 16.75 0.35 4.35
N VAL A 246 16.28 0.57 5.57
CA VAL A 246 14.83 0.58 5.84
C VAL A 246 14.24 1.87 5.27
N GLN A 247 13.28 1.75 4.34
CA GLN A 247 12.83 2.89 3.54
C GLN A 247 11.73 3.74 4.20
N THR A 248 12.09 4.32 5.33
CA THR A 248 11.30 5.29 6.12
C THR A 248 12.26 6.32 6.69
N PRO A 249 11.82 7.55 6.98
CA PRO A 249 12.67 8.51 7.67
C PRO A 249 13.11 8.00 9.04
N GLY A 250 14.39 8.18 9.36
CA GLY A 250 15.00 7.78 10.62
C GLY A 250 16.49 8.10 10.64
N GLY A 251 17.21 7.53 11.60
CA GLY A 251 18.63 7.82 11.78
C GLY A 251 19.56 6.72 11.28
N PRO A 252 20.88 6.92 11.46
CA PRO A 252 21.90 5.96 11.06
C PRO A 252 22.01 4.76 11.99
N MET A 253 22.57 3.70 11.45
CA MET A 253 23.12 2.51 12.09
C MET A 253 24.50 2.23 11.47
N VAL A 254 25.44 1.74 12.27
CA VAL A 254 26.77 1.33 11.81
C VAL A 254 26.93 -0.15 12.12
N ALA A 255 26.85 -0.97 11.09
CA ALA A 255 26.92 -2.42 11.20
C ALA A 255 27.87 -3.00 10.15
N TYR A 256 28.51 -4.12 10.51
CA TYR A 256 29.43 -4.85 9.66
C TYR A 256 29.09 -6.34 9.66
N PHE A 257 29.34 -6.97 8.53
CA PHE A 257 29.12 -8.38 8.25
C PHE A 257 30.38 -8.95 7.61
N ASP A 258 30.77 -10.13 8.06
CA ASP A 258 31.89 -10.89 7.50
C ASP A 258 31.66 -12.39 7.71
N ASP A 259 32.60 -13.23 7.27
CA ASP A 259 32.52 -14.68 7.33
C ASP A 259 31.22 -15.21 6.71
N ILE A 260 30.73 -14.54 5.66
CA ILE A 260 29.44 -14.87 5.05
C ILE A 260 29.59 -16.18 4.27
N LEU A 261 28.74 -17.15 4.57
CA LEU A 261 28.52 -18.33 3.74
C LEU A 261 27.12 -18.22 3.15
N ARG A 262 27.00 -18.29 1.82
CA ARG A 262 25.71 -18.28 1.11
C ARG A 262 25.56 -19.57 0.32
N ASP A 263 24.50 -20.32 0.61
CA ASP A 263 24.23 -21.64 0.03
C ASP A 263 25.45 -22.60 0.13
N GLY A 264 26.26 -22.46 1.18
CA GLY A 264 27.48 -23.24 1.42
C GLY A 264 28.76 -22.64 0.80
N GLU A 265 28.65 -21.61 -0.04
CA GLU A 265 29.79 -20.95 -0.67
C GLU A 265 30.26 -19.74 0.16
N PRO A 266 31.56 -19.63 0.47
CA PRO A 266 32.10 -18.50 1.21
C PRO A 266 32.19 -17.25 0.32
N GLU A 267 31.66 -16.13 0.81
CA GLU A 267 31.91 -14.81 0.25
C GLU A 267 33.26 -14.29 0.76
N ARG A 268 34.06 -13.69 -0.14
CA ARG A 268 35.39 -13.19 0.19
C ARG A 268 35.42 -11.66 0.21
N PHE A 269 35.99 -11.11 1.27
CA PHE A 269 36.21 -9.68 1.43
C PHE A 269 37.69 -9.34 1.66
N ASP A 270 38.63 -10.24 1.35
CA ASP A 270 40.07 -9.93 1.36
C ASP A 270 40.46 -8.88 0.29
N VAL A 271 39.63 -8.77 -0.75
CA VAL A 271 39.64 -7.70 -1.75
C VAL A 271 38.21 -7.19 -1.97
N ASP A 272 38.08 -6.02 -2.62
CA ASP A 272 36.77 -5.51 -2.99
C ASP A 272 36.08 -6.51 -3.95
N PRO A 273 34.93 -7.10 -3.55
CA PRO A 273 34.25 -8.08 -4.38
C PRO A 273 33.51 -7.45 -5.57
N GLN A 274 33.56 -6.12 -5.71
CA GLN A 274 32.88 -5.35 -6.76
C GLN A 274 31.39 -5.66 -6.84
N TRP A 275 30.77 -5.83 -5.68
CA TRP A 275 29.33 -6.02 -5.57
C TRP A 275 28.58 -4.81 -6.13
N ASP A 276 27.37 -5.08 -6.59
CA ASP A 276 26.52 -4.07 -7.17
C ASP A 276 26.04 -3.09 -6.11
N SER A 277 25.72 -1.86 -6.52
CA SER A 277 25.40 -0.81 -5.57
C SER A 277 24.39 0.22 -6.09
N ASN A 278 23.70 0.88 -5.15
CA ASN A 278 22.83 2.02 -5.41
C ASN A 278 22.83 2.93 -4.20
N ASN A 279 23.19 4.21 -4.37
CA ASN A 279 23.17 5.24 -3.32
C ASN A 279 23.83 4.82 -1.99
N ASN A 280 24.79 3.89 -1.98
CA ASN A 280 25.47 3.41 -0.78
C ASN A 280 26.60 4.35 -0.32
N ARG A 281 27.01 5.29 -1.20
CA ARG A 281 27.97 6.36 -0.94
C ARG A 281 27.34 7.70 -1.35
N ILE A 282 26.50 8.28 -0.48
CA ILE A 282 25.82 9.55 -0.73
C ILE A 282 25.57 10.31 0.57
N GLU A 283 25.55 11.64 0.48
CA GLU A 283 25.07 12.53 1.53
C GLU A 283 24.10 13.55 0.93
N TYR A 284 22.97 13.79 1.59
CA TYR A 284 21.96 14.75 1.14
C TYR A 284 21.03 15.18 2.27
N ALA A 285 20.38 16.34 2.09
CA ALA A 285 19.29 16.78 2.94
C ALA A 285 18.00 16.01 2.57
N ASP A 286 17.44 15.25 3.51
CA ASP A 286 16.25 14.43 3.26
C ASP A 286 14.95 15.23 3.46
N LEU A 287 14.41 15.69 2.32
CA LEU A 287 13.18 16.46 2.27
C LEU A 287 11.91 15.62 2.42
N GLU A 288 12.00 14.29 2.28
CA GLU A 288 10.85 13.38 2.31
C GLU A 288 10.60 12.82 3.71
N GLN A 289 10.28 13.71 4.65
CA GLN A 289 10.00 13.34 6.03
C GLN A 289 8.53 12.96 6.26
N ARG A 290 8.25 12.29 7.40
CA ARG A 290 6.88 11.95 7.80
C ARG A 290 6.03 13.23 7.86
N GLY A 291 4.92 13.24 7.11
CA GLY A 291 4.00 14.39 7.01
C GLY A 291 4.39 15.44 5.97
N ALA A 292 5.58 15.34 5.35
CA ALA A 292 6.04 16.28 4.31
C ALA A 292 5.57 15.84 2.92
N HIS A 293 4.27 16.00 2.63
CA HIS A 293 3.74 15.71 1.31
C HIS A 293 4.04 16.80 0.29
N HIS A 294 4.29 16.37 -0.94
CA HIS A 294 4.69 17.22 -2.06
C HIS A 294 4.01 16.72 -3.33
N PHE A 295 2.88 17.35 -3.66
CA PHE A 295 2.06 16.99 -4.80
C PHE A 295 1.38 18.21 -5.43
N GLY A 296 0.92 18.07 -6.66
CA GLY A 296 0.34 19.15 -7.46
C GLY A 296 0.50 18.87 -8.94
N TRP A 297 0.47 19.90 -9.78
CA TRP A 297 0.88 19.76 -11.17
C TRP A 297 2.41 19.68 -11.29
N SER A 298 2.89 18.77 -12.13
CA SER A 298 4.31 18.68 -12.48
C SER A 298 4.52 18.35 -13.95
N ARG A 299 5.65 18.79 -14.51
CA ARG A 299 6.04 18.54 -15.90
C ARG A 299 6.73 17.17 -16.05
N THR A 300 6.07 16.13 -15.57
CA THR A 300 6.48 14.71 -15.63
C THR A 300 5.50 13.93 -16.51
N ASN A 301 5.75 12.65 -16.84
CA ASN A 301 4.89 11.86 -17.74
C ASN A 301 4.69 10.41 -17.28
N PHE A 302 4.46 10.21 -15.97
CA PHE A 302 4.29 8.90 -15.37
C PHE A 302 2.92 8.27 -15.69
N ALA A 303 1.84 9.05 -15.61
CA ALA A 303 0.48 8.65 -15.95
C ALA A 303 0.11 9.00 -17.40
N GLY A 304 0.64 10.12 -17.90
CA GLY A 304 0.37 10.70 -19.22
C GLY A 304 1.28 10.24 -20.36
N ALA A 305 0.84 10.40 -21.61
CA ALA A 305 1.69 10.18 -22.78
C ALA A 305 2.67 11.33 -23.05
N ALA A 306 2.35 12.54 -22.58
CA ALA A 306 3.14 13.76 -22.73
C ALA A 306 3.52 14.35 -21.35
N PRO A 307 4.47 15.30 -21.29
CA PRO A 307 4.82 15.98 -20.04
C PRO A 307 3.67 16.86 -19.50
N GLY A 308 3.27 16.62 -18.26
CA GLY A 308 2.16 17.28 -17.58
C GLY A 308 1.28 16.24 -16.88
N GLU A 309 1.08 16.36 -15.57
CA GLU A 309 0.20 15.48 -14.80
C GLU A 309 -0.06 16.05 -13.41
N ALA A 310 -1.10 15.58 -12.73
CA ALA A 310 -1.35 15.89 -11.31
C ALA A 310 -0.95 14.72 -10.43
N GLY A 311 -0.16 14.99 -9.39
CA GLY A 311 0.27 13.95 -8.47
C GLY A 311 1.51 14.34 -7.68
N GLY A 312 2.18 13.33 -7.14
CA GLY A 312 3.37 13.48 -6.32
C GLY A 312 3.35 12.55 -5.13
N THR A 313 4.05 12.94 -4.06
CA THR A 313 4.18 12.14 -2.83
C THR A 313 3.16 12.59 -1.80
N PHE A 314 2.32 11.66 -1.37
CA PHE A 314 1.28 11.85 -0.36
C PHE A 314 1.70 11.13 0.91
N TRP A 315 1.87 11.89 1.99
CA TRP A 315 1.96 11.36 3.34
C TRP A 315 0.59 11.40 3.96
N ARG A 316 0.18 10.30 4.57
CA ARG A 316 -0.94 10.36 5.51
C ARG A 316 -0.57 11.26 6.68
N VAL A 317 -1.55 12.00 7.20
CA VAL A 317 -1.39 12.91 8.33
C VAL A 317 -2.12 12.38 9.56
N GLU A 318 -1.66 12.78 10.75
CA GLU A 318 -2.34 12.42 12.00
C GLU A 318 -3.74 13.07 12.09
N PRO A 319 -4.72 12.44 12.75
CA PRO A 319 -6.09 12.95 12.81
C PRO A 319 -6.22 14.37 13.37
N ASP A 320 -5.33 14.74 14.30
CA ASP A 320 -5.24 16.04 14.97
C ASP A 320 -4.32 17.02 14.22
N ALA A 321 -3.57 16.58 13.21
CA ALA A 321 -2.67 17.45 12.46
C ALA A 321 -3.47 18.52 11.70
N PRO A 322 -3.19 19.82 11.88
CA PRO A 322 -3.97 20.90 11.24
C PRO A 322 -3.83 20.95 9.71
N GLN A 323 -2.93 20.14 9.15
CA GLN A 323 -2.45 20.24 7.77
C GLN A 323 -3.09 19.19 6.84
N LEU A 324 -4.42 19.20 6.74
CA LEU A 324 -5.08 18.43 5.68
C LEU A 324 -4.73 19.03 4.32
N GLY A 325 -4.15 18.23 3.43
CA GLY A 325 -3.72 18.65 2.11
C GLY A 325 -4.65 18.20 0.99
N TYR A 326 -4.85 19.04 -0.02
CA TYR A 326 -5.53 18.66 -1.26
C TYR A 326 -5.01 19.43 -2.48
N TYR A 327 -5.26 18.87 -3.66
CA TYR A 327 -5.01 19.52 -4.95
C TYR A 327 -6.18 19.20 -5.88
N ALA A 328 -7.02 20.19 -6.16
CA ALA A 328 -8.34 19.96 -6.76
C ALA A 328 -8.88 21.15 -7.56
N ASP A 329 -9.68 20.83 -8.58
CA ASP A 329 -10.50 21.81 -9.30
C ASP A 329 -11.69 22.26 -8.43
N ARG A 330 -12.24 23.45 -8.74
CA ARG A 330 -13.56 23.87 -8.26
C ARG A 330 -14.65 23.22 -9.10
N THR A 331 -15.55 22.52 -8.42
CA THR A 331 -16.76 21.95 -9.02
C THR A 331 -18.01 22.48 -8.32
N GLY A 332 -19.17 22.18 -8.88
CA GLY A 332 -20.43 22.22 -8.16
C GLY A 332 -20.93 23.61 -7.74
N PRO A 333 -21.79 23.67 -6.69
CA PRO A 333 -22.06 22.57 -5.75
C PRO A 333 -22.85 21.41 -6.38
N LEU A 334 -22.31 20.20 -6.27
CA LEU A 334 -22.94 18.91 -6.60
C LEU A 334 -23.38 18.22 -5.29
N GLY A 335 -24.23 17.20 -5.39
CA GLY A 335 -24.67 16.42 -4.23
C GLY A 335 -25.11 14.99 -4.59
N LEU A 336 -25.65 14.27 -3.60
CA LEU A 336 -25.99 12.85 -3.73
C LEU A 336 -27.20 12.56 -4.63
N ASP A 337 -27.85 13.57 -5.18
CA ASP A 337 -28.90 13.42 -6.21
C ASP A 337 -28.38 13.61 -7.64
N ASP A 338 -27.12 14.02 -7.80
CA ASP A 338 -26.52 14.19 -9.12
C ASP A 338 -25.76 12.93 -9.54
N PRO A 339 -25.85 12.52 -10.81
CA PRO A 339 -24.93 11.52 -11.34
C PRO A 339 -23.52 12.09 -11.42
N LEU A 340 -22.54 11.37 -10.86
CA LEU A 340 -21.13 11.77 -10.87
C LEU A 340 -20.33 10.75 -11.66
N GLU A 341 -19.50 11.21 -12.58
CA GLU A 341 -18.62 10.33 -13.36
C GLU A 341 -17.24 10.94 -13.46
N ALA A 342 -16.22 10.11 -13.30
CA ALA A 342 -14.83 10.47 -13.52
C ALA A 342 -14.04 9.31 -14.10
N SER A 343 -13.03 9.62 -14.91
CA SER A 343 -12.12 8.64 -15.49
C SER A 343 -10.78 9.29 -15.83
N GLY A 344 -9.72 8.50 -15.92
CA GLY A 344 -8.43 8.97 -16.40
C GLY A 344 -7.39 7.87 -16.48
N ALA A 345 -6.13 8.29 -16.60
CA ALA A 345 -4.96 7.48 -16.33
C ALA A 345 -4.55 7.61 -14.86
N LEU A 346 -3.94 6.57 -14.30
CA LEU A 346 -3.38 6.53 -12.95
C LEU A 346 -2.08 5.73 -12.98
N THR A 347 -1.03 6.24 -12.34
CA THR A 347 0.19 5.50 -12.07
C THR A 347 0.51 5.55 -10.58
N LEU A 348 0.92 4.43 -10.01
CA LEU A 348 1.52 4.33 -8.68
C LEU A 348 3.02 4.05 -8.87
N LEU A 349 3.88 4.96 -8.44
CA LEU A 349 5.34 4.81 -8.52
C LEU A 349 5.93 4.20 -7.25
N ARG A 350 5.43 4.65 -6.10
CA ARG A 350 5.86 4.17 -4.77
C ARG A 350 4.63 3.91 -3.93
N GLY A 351 4.63 2.82 -3.19
CA GLY A 351 3.52 2.44 -2.33
C GLY A 351 4.03 1.76 -1.08
N SER A 352 4.24 2.52 0.00
CA SER A 352 4.52 1.92 1.31
C SER A 352 3.29 1.17 1.82
N SER A 353 3.49 0.11 2.60
CA SER A 353 2.38 -0.43 3.42
C SER A 353 1.83 0.65 4.34
N ASP A 354 0.53 0.62 4.57
CA ASP A 354 -0.22 1.55 5.40
C ASP A 354 -0.12 3.01 4.91
N SER A 355 -0.03 3.19 3.58
CA SER A 355 -0.18 4.49 2.90
C SER A 355 -1.52 4.60 2.18
N GLY A 356 -1.96 5.83 1.89
CA GLY A 356 -3.24 6.02 1.21
C GLY A 356 -3.53 7.47 0.81
N VAL A 357 -4.34 7.62 -0.23
CA VAL A 357 -4.83 8.91 -0.74
C VAL A 357 -6.25 8.75 -1.29
N TYR A 358 -7.06 9.78 -1.12
CA TYR A 358 -8.39 9.86 -1.71
C TYR A 358 -8.35 10.56 -3.08
N LEU A 359 -9.18 10.09 -4.01
CA LEU A 359 -9.42 10.72 -5.31
C LEU A 359 -10.94 10.76 -5.55
N GLY A 360 -11.50 11.95 -5.76
CA GLY A 360 -12.94 12.09 -6.01
C GLY A 360 -13.48 13.48 -5.72
N TRP A 361 -14.80 13.56 -5.50
CA TRP A 361 -15.49 14.78 -5.13
C TRP A 361 -15.56 14.95 -3.63
N PHE A 362 -15.35 16.18 -3.15
CA PHE A 362 -15.37 16.49 -1.72
C PHE A 362 -15.80 17.94 -1.42
N ALA A 363 -16.13 18.21 -0.15
CA ALA A 363 -16.47 19.55 0.33
C ALA A 363 -15.31 20.56 0.22
N ALA A 364 -15.62 21.86 0.17
CA ALA A 364 -14.58 22.90 0.16
C ALA A 364 -13.68 22.91 1.40
N GLN A 365 -14.18 22.40 2.52
CA GLN A 365 -13.48 22.25 3.80
C GLN A 365 -13.57 20.80 4.26
N PRO A 366 -12.77 19.90 3.66
CA PRO A 366 -12.84 18.48 3.99
C PRO A 366 -12.39 18.23 5.44
N HIS A 367 -13.02 17.24 6.09
CA HIS A 367 -12.71 16.82 7.45
C HIS A 367 -13.19 15.38 7.69
N GLY A 368 -12.77 14.76 8.79
CA GLY A 368 -13.13 13.38 9.14
C GLY A 368 -12.25 12.31 8.46
N GLU A 369 -12.42 11.06 8.90
CA GLU A 369 -11.74 9.87 8.37
C GLU A 369 -12.65 8.62 8.54
N PRO A 370 -13.20 8.05 7.45
CA PRO A 370 -13.22 8.59 6.09
C PRO A 370 -13.83 10.00 6.04
N PRO A 371 -13.48 10.81 5.01
CA PRO A 371 -13.95 12.19 4.92
C PRO A 371 -15.48 12.29 4.86
N PHE A 372 -16.04 13.27 5.55
CA PHE A 372 -17.43 13.68 5.35
C PHE A 372 -17.59 14.33 3.98
N GLU A 373 -18.82 14.30 3.46
CA GLU A 373 -19.18 14.88 2.16
C GLU A 373 -18.18 14.52 1.07
N PHE A 374 -18.01 13.21 0.85
CA PHE A 374 -17.05 12.63 -0.08
C PHE A 374 -17.72 11.59 -0.95
N VAL A 375 -17.38 11.57 -2.24
CA VAL A 375 -17.71 10.48 -3.16
C VAL A 375 -16.50 10.21 -4.03
N GLY A 376 -15.97 9.00 -4.03
CA GLY A 376 -14.79 8.70 -4.83
C GLY A 376 -14.16 7.37 -4.49
N VAL A 377 -12.85 7.32 -4.61
CA VAL A 377 -12.05 6.14 -4.29
C VAL A 377 -10.97 6.46 -3.27
N LEU A 378 -10.62 5.44 -2.53
CA LEU A 378 -9.42 5.39 -1.70
C LEU A 378 -8.43 4.46 -2.39
N ILE A 379 -7.25 4.99 -2.68
CA ILE A 379 -6.07 4.21 -3.06
C ILE A 379 -5.32 3.95 -1.75
N GLU A 380 -5.40 2.74 -1.21
CA GLU A 380 -4.83 2.42 0.11
C GLU A 380 -4.14 1.06 0.11
N GLY A 381 -2.98 0.98 0.74
CA GLY A 381 -2.27 -0.28 0.92
C GLY A 381 -2.40 -0.88 2.31
N PRO A 382 -3.38 -1.78 2.58
CA PRO A 382 -3.25 -2.62 3.76
C PRO A 382 -1.99 -3.47 3.64
N SER A 383 -1.34 -3.70 4.77
CA SER A 383 -0.03 -4.33 4.90
C SER A 383 0.23 -5.65 4.14
N ARG A 384 -0.79 -6.34 3.61
CA ARG A 384 -0.70 -7.73 3.11
C ARG A 384 -1.14 -7.95 1.66
N VAL A 385 -1.54 -6.93 0.92
CA VAL A 385 -2.20 -7.10 -0.39
C VAL A 385 -1.70 -6.14 -1.49
N GLY A 386 -0.87 -5.16 -1.13
CA GLY A 386 -0.59 -4.01 -2.00
C GLY A 386 -1.69 -2.96 -1.83
N HIS A 387 -1.97 -2.15 -2.85
CA HIS A 387 -2.91 -1.02 -2.74
C HIS A 387 -4.24 -1.32 -3.41
N TYR A 388 -5.33 -1.32 -2.63
CA TYR A 388 -6.68 -1.34 -3.17
C TYR A 388 -7.02 -0.01 -3.83
N PHE A 389 -7.68 -0.08 -4.98
CA PHE A 389 -8.45 1.00 -5.58
C PHE A 389 -9.92 0.73 -5.27
N ARG A 390 -10.51 1.43 -4.28
CA ARG A 390 -11.83 1.05 -3.74
C ARG A 390 -12.77 2.21 -3.48
N PRO A 391 -14.08 2.07 -3.74
CA PRO A 391 -15.10 3.06 -3.45
C PRO A 391 -15.14 3.46 -1.98
N VAL A 392 -15.32 4.77 -1.74
CA VAL A 392 -15.58 5.37 -0.43
C VAL A 392 -16.61 6.49 -0.59
N TYR A 393 -17.52 6.60 0.37
CA TYR A 393 -18.40 7.77 0.50
C TYR A 393 -18.50 8.27 1.94
N GLY A 394 -18.85 9.55 2.08
CA GLY A 394 -19.29 10.19 3.30
C GLY A 394 -20.38 11.20 2.99
N THR A 395 -21.36 11.31 3.88
CA THR A 395 -22.49 12.25 3.77
C THR A 395 -22.20 13.53 4.58
N ALA A 396 -23.15 14.46 4.62
CA ALA A 396 -23.12 15.59 5.55
C ALA A 396 -23.53 15.20 6.99
N GLY A 397 -24.14 14.03 7.16
CA GLY A 397 -24.40 13.42 8.47
C GLY A 397 -23.30 12.42 8.84
N GLU A 398 -23.61 11.46 9.71
CA GLU A 398 -22.65 10.45 10.15
C GLU A 398 -22.47 9.29 9.15
N GLY A 399 -23.34 9.21 8.13
CA GLY A 399 -23.37 8.15 7.14
C GLY A 399 -22.08 8.06 6.31
N ARG A 400 -21.38 6.94 6.46
CA ARG A 400 -20.09 6.68 5.78
C ARG A 400 -20.00 5.24 5.34
N GLY A 401 -19.27 5.00 4.27
CA GLY A 401 -19.05 3.64 3.77
C GLY A 401 -17.78 3.51 2.95
N ARG A 402 -17.20 2.31 2.97
CA ARG A 402 -16.02 1.95 2.19
C ARG A 402 -16.11 0.49 1.82
N ALA A 403 -15.82 0.16 0.56
CA ALA A 403 -15.74 -1.24 0.15
C ALA A 403 -14.61 -1.96 0.89
N GLU A 404 -14.85 -3.20 1.34
CA GLU A 404 -13.84 -3.96 2.10
C GLU A 404 -12.59 -4.27 1.27
N THR A 405 -12.78 -4.54 -0.02
CA THR A 405 -11.75 -4.87 -1.00
C THR A 405 -11.95 -4.07 -2.30
N GLY A 406 -11.06 -4.24 -3.26
CA GLY A 406 -11.18 -3.70 -4.61
C GLY A 406 -10.07 -4.25 -5.51
N PRO A 407 -10.03 -3.85 -6.79
CA PRO A 407 -8.87 -4.07 -7.64
C PRO A 407 -7.58 -3.60 -6.98
N ILE A 408 -6.47 -4.30 -7.25
CA ILE A 408 -5.16 -3.99 -6.68
C ILE A 408 -4.33 -3.22 -7.71
N ILE A 409 -3.85 -2.04 -7.33
CA ILE A 409 -2.78 -1.32 -8.03
C ILE A 409 -1.45 -1.60 -7.33
N ARG A 410 -0.40 -1.87 -8.11
CA ARG A 410 0.97 -2.07 -7.62
C ARG A 410 1.84 -0.85 -7.95
N PRO A 411 2.82 -0.49 -7.11
CA PRO A 411 3.80 0.55 -7.39
C PRO A 411 4.85 0.04 -8.40
N ASP A 412 4.40 -0.33 -9.60
CA ASP A 412 5.24 -0.84 -10.68
C ASP A 412 5.46 0.20 -11.80
N GLY A 413 4.92 1.41 -11.63
CA GLY A 413 5.00 2.49 -12.61
C GLY A 413 4.16 2.29 -13.87
N SER A 414 3.38 1.21 -13.95
CA SER A 414 2.49 0.97 -15.08
C SER A 414 1.34 1.95 -15.09
N ARG A 415 1.02 2.46 -16.28
CA ARG A 415 -0.18 3.27 -16.52
C ARG A 415 -1.41 2.39 -16.45
N ARG A 416 -2.36 2.77 -15.59
CA ARG A 416 -3.63 2.09 -15.37
C ARG A 416 -4.78 2.98 -15.83
N ARG A 417 -5.87 2.38 -16.28
CA ARG A 417 -7.11 3.11 -16.58
C ARG A 417 -8.09 2.94 -15.45
N TRP A 418 -8.76 4.02 -15.06
CA TRP A 418 -9.72 3.97 -13.96
C TRP A 418 -11.01 4.71 -14.30
N THR A 419 -12.09 4.31 -13.61
CA THR A 419 -13.37 5.02 -13.63
C THR A 419 -13.98 5.06 -12.24
N ILE A 420 -14.78 6.09 -11.98
CA ILE A 420 -15.65 6.27 -10.81
C ILE A 420 -17.01 6.71 -11.35
N ARG A 421 -18.09 6.05 -10.94
CA ARG A 421 -19.46 6.40 -11.31
C ARG A 421 -20.37 6.29 -10.09
N TYR A 422 -21.00 7.39 -9.71
CA TYR A 422 -22.06 7.41 -8.71
C TYR A 422 -23.41 7.52 -9.41
N ASP A 423 -24.26 6.51 -9.22
CA ASP A 423 -25.63 6.48 -9.71
C ASP A 423 -26.60 6.77 -8.55
N PRO A 424 -27.24 7.96 -8.51
CA PRO A 424 -28.23 8.29 -7.47
C PRO A 424 -29.50 7.44 -7.54
N GLN A 425 -29.80 6.80 -8.68
CA GLN A 425 -30.96 5.91 -8.85
C GLN A 425 -30.64 4.45 -8.53
N GLY A 426 -29.36 4.10 -8.44
CA GLY A 426 -28.87 2.78 -8.05
C GLY A 426 -29.30 2.38 -6.63
N ASN A 427 -29.20 1.08 -6.34
CA ASN A 427 -29.55 0.51 -5.03
C ASN A 427 -30.95 0.96 -4.54
N ASN A 428 -31.99 0.74 -5.35
CA ASN A 428 -33.37 1.16 -5.06
C ASN A 428 -33.47 2.67 -4.75
N ARG A 429 -32.80 3.51 -5.55
CA ARG A 429 -32.71 4.98 -5.38
C ARG A 429 -32.00 5.44 -4.10
N MET A 430 -31.31 4.53 -3.40
CA MET A 430 -30.48 4.87 -2.24
C MET A 430 -29.08 5.32 -2.66
N GLY A 431 -28.68 5.14 -3.92
CA GLY A 431 -27.37 5.52 -4.43
C GLY A 431 -26.40 4.34 -4.46
N ARG A 432 -25.64 4.25 -5.55
CA ARG A 432 -24.61 3.22 -5.74
C ARG A 432 -23.36 3.83 -6.35
N LEU A 433 -22.21 3.51 -5.76
CA LEU A 433 -20.90 3.91 -6.25
C LEU A 433 -20.23 2.72 -6.93
N HIS A 434 -19.83 2.89 -8.18
CA HIS A 434 -19.07 1.93 -8.97
C HIS A 434 -17.68 2.50 -9.26
N ALA A 435 -16.66 1.66 -9.16
CA ALA A 435 -15.31 2.01 -9.58
C ALA A 435 -14.70 0.87 -10.39
N THR A 436 -13.81 1.20 -11.32
CA THR A 436 -13.00 0.21 -12.04
C THR A 436 -11.54 0.60 -12.08
N LEU A 437 -10.67 -0.41 -12.09
CA LEU A 437 -9.24 -0.28 -12.42
C LEU A 437 -8.93 -1.34 -13.48
N ASP A 438 -8.42 -0.93 -14.63
CA ASP A 438 -8.20 -1.77 -15.81
C ASP A 438 -9.43 -2.62 -16.17
N GLY A 439 -10.62 -2.04 -16.01
CA GLY A 439 -11.91 -2.70 -16.27
C GLY A 439 -12.39 -3.67 -15.19
N VAL A 440 -11.58 -3.97 -14.15
CA VAL A 440 -12.00 -4.81 -13.02
C VAL A 440 -12.92 -4.00 -12.11
N PRO A 441 -14.19 -4.40 -11.92
CA PRO A 441 -15.17 -3.59 -11.20
C PRO A 441 -15.18 -3.86 -9.69
N VAL A 442 -15.58 -2.84 -8.93
CA VAL A 442 -15.97 -2.92 -7.52
C VAL A 442 -17.11 -1.93 -7.27
N SER A 443 -18.05 -2.30 -6.41
CA SER A 443 -19.22 -1.47 -6.11
C SER A 443 -19.40 -1.31 -4.60
N LEU A 444 -19.99 -0.20 -4.21
CA LEU A 444 -20.38 0.12 -2.85
C LEU A 444 -21.76 0.75 -2.87
N ASP A 445 -22.68 0.11 -2.17
CA ASP A 445 -24.04 0.59 -1.97
C ASP A 445 -24.09 1.56 -0.79
N LEU A 446 -24.80 2.68 -0.94
CA LEU A 446 -25.10 3.54 0.20
C LEU A 446 -26.07 2.80 1.13
N GLU A 447 -25.84 2.88 2.44
CA GLU A 447 -26.75 2.26 3.41
C GLU A 447 -28.06 3.03 3.51
N LYS A 448 -29.08 2.37 4.07
CA LYS A 448 -30.42 2.92 4.20
C LYS A 448 -30.38 4.22 5.02
N GLY A 449 -30.79 5.32 4.40
CA GLY A 449 -30.88 6.64 5.03
C GLY A 449 -29.73 7.58 4.67
N HIS A 450 -28.54 7.05 4.36
CA HIS A 450 -27.35 7.87 4.13
C HIS A 450 -27.54 8.88 2.99
N LYS A 451 -28.17 8.50 1.87
CA LYS A 451 -28.44 9.45 0.78
C LYS A 451 -29.27 10.67 1.22
N LYS A 452 -30.19 10.50 2.17
CA LYS A 452 -31.05 11.59 2.66
C LYS A 452 -30.30 12.61 3.51
N GLU A 453 -29.14 12.23 4.05
CA GLU A 453 -28.26 13.15 4.78
C GLU A 453 -27.60 14.15 3.83
N GLY A 454 -27.58 13.86 2.52
CA GLY A 454 -27.02 14.73 1.50
C GLY A 454 -25.49 14.82 1.55
N ALA A 455 -24.93 15.65 0.67
CA ALA A 455 -23.53 16.05 0.65
C ALA A 455 -23.39 17.31 -0.20
N ARG A 456 -22.49 18.21 0.17
CA ARG A 456 -22.09 19.38 -0.61
C ARG A 456 -20.70 19.18 -1.20
N LEU A 457 -20.69 18.79 -2.46
CA LEU A 457 -19.48 18.43 -3.20
C LEU A 457 -19.03 19.60 -4.08
N GLU A 458 -17.89 20.20 -3.78
CA GLU A 458 -17.42 21.47 -4.39
C GLU A 458 -15.99 21.42 -4.93
N ARG A 459 -15.33 20.28 -4.76
CA ARG A 459 -13.98 20.02 -5.24
C ARG A 459 -13.95 18.70 -5.97
N PHE A 460 -13.02 18.56 -6.90
CA PHE A 460 -12.67 17.28 -7.49
C PHE A 460 -11.14 17.19 -7.61
N GLY A 461 -10.54 16.14 -7.07
CA GLY A 461 -9.09 15.94 -7.12
C GLY A 461 -8.57 15.03 -6.01
N PHE A 462 -7.29 15.20 -5.67
CA PHE A 462 -6.66 14.44 -4.59
C PHE A 462 -6.91 15.07 -3.23
N LEU A 463 -7.14 14.22 -2.23
CA LEU A 463 -7.27 14.58 -0.82
C LEU A 463 -6.41 13.63 0.03
N VAL A 464 -5.56 14.21 0.88
CA VAL A 464 -4.71 13.44 1.81
C VAL A 464 -5.57 12.73 2.86
N MET A 465 -5.20 11.49 3.19
CA MET A 465 -5.88 10.69 4.21
C MET A 465 -5.43 11.07 5.64
N ARG A 466 -6.37 11.13 6.59
CA ARG A 466 -6.14 11.56 7.98
C ARG A 466 -6.09 10.38 8.93
N LYS A 467 -5.15 9.46 8.71
CA LYS A 467 -5.03 8.23 9.50
C LYS A 467 -3.60 7.71 9.63
N GLY A 468 -2.66 8.54 10.10
CA GLY A 468 -1.28 8.15 10.42
C GLY A 468 -0.61 7.30 9.33
N GLY A 469 0.48 6.59 9.59
CA GLY A 469 1.04 5.63 8.61
C GLY A 469 2.06 6.24 7.63
N HIS A 470 2.09 5.79 6.38
CA HIS A 470 3.21 6.02 5.46
C HIS A 470 2.82 6.75 4.16
N HIS A 471 3.78 6.88 3.24
CA HIS A 471 3.60 7.59 1.98
C HIS A 471 3.35 6.67 0.78
N LEU A 472 2.72 7.24 -0.24
CA LEU A 472 2.73 6.74 -1.61
C LEU A 472 3.09 7.86 -2.57
N THR A 473 3.49 7.50 -3.79
CA THR A 473 3.68 8.44 -4.90
C THR A 473 2.79 8.02 -6.05
N ALA A 474 1.81 8.85 -6.40
CA ALA A 474 0.82 8.56 -7.43
C ALA A 474 0.58 9.77 -8.33
N PHE A 475 0.20 9.51 -9.58
CA PHE A 475 -0.09 10.52 -10.60
C PHE A 475 -1.34 10.15 -11.39
N ILE A 476 -2.12 11.16 -11.81
CA ILE A 476 -3.24 11.04 -12.72
C ILE A 476 -3.05 11.98 -13.91
N ASP A 477 -3.60 11.56 -15.05
CA ASP A 477 -3.64 12.36 -16.27
C ASP A 477 -4.92 12.04 -17.08
N ASP A 478 -5.20 12.83 -18.12
CA ASP A 478 -6.35 12.70 -19.02
C ASP A 478 -7.68 12.58 -18.25
N VAL A 479 -7.86 13.45 -17.25
CA VAL A 479 -8.93 13.30 -16.27
C VAL A 479 -10.20 13.97 -16.77
N ARG A 480 -11.20 13.14 -17.08
CA ARG A 480 -12.57 13.58 -17.40
C ARG A 480 -13.43 13.46 -16.16
N TYR A 481 -14.19 14.49 -15.79
CA TYR A 481 -15.01 14.47 -14.58
C TYR A 481 -16.25 15.39 -14.63
N THR A 482 -17.30 15.01 -13.91
CA THR A 482 -18.47 15.87 -13.65
C THR A 482 -18.05 17.10 -12.85
N ALA A 483 -18.21 18.28 -13.43
CA ALA A 483 -17.77 19.56 -12.86
C ALA A 483 -18.93 20.44 -12.37
N GLY A 484 -20.17 20.20 -12.82
CA GLY A 484 -21.32 21.02 -12.42
C GLY A 484 -22.61 20.60 -13.11
N ARG A 485 -23.70 21.33 -12.84
CA ARG A 485 -24.98 21.19 -13.56
C ARG A 485 -25.01 22.18 -14.72
N ALA A 486 -25.50 21.76 -15.88
CA ALA A 486 -25.80 22.70 -16.96
C ALA A 486 -26.96 23.60 -16.51
N ARG A 487 -26.92 24.87 -16.91
CA ARG A 487 -28.01 25.82 -16.66
C ARG A 487 -29.21 25.52 -17.54
#